data_AF-A0A538RV87-F1
#
_entry.id   AF-A0A538RV87-F1
#
_cell.length_a   1.000
_cell.length_b   1.000
_cell.length_c   1.000
_cell.angle_alpha   90.00
_cell.angle_beta   90.00
_cell.angle_gamma   90.00
#
_symmetry.space_group_name_H-M   'P 1'
#
loop_
_entity.id
_entity.type
_entity.pdbx_description
1 polymer ?
#
loop_
_entity_poly.entity_id
_entity_poly.type
_entity_poly.pdbx_seq_one_letter_code
_entity_poly.pdbx_strand_id
1 'polypeptide(L)'
;MAKAVESVGREPQPAVKPVVQAVPVPPKPQPRAVTLPTVLPAPTLRSQVVELCSSLALAAVLAAVFTMLWAALGQHSFTSTDIGQEFFLTVAACWAVLVPAKCWSNRRGDAWVRRIVMMVLGMAIGFSALWLDGYAPFKFPDTELAMAGTAIHTASSYPHVSDLPKLAQYLSYFALAFFALRWWKLADRRRQHRFSFAPVLAAGFWGLALLVVGSDPWWRGPLVLTTTAAIVQLVSPWEPPPPSGVRRVRLRYA
;
A
#
# COMPACT_ATOMS: atom_id res chain seq x y z
N MET A 1 23.78 -6.04 112.76
CA MET A 1 24.82 -7.02 112.34
C MET A 1 24.36 -7.71 111.07
N ALA A 2 25.25 -7.74 110.07
CA ALA A 2 25.29 -8.64 108.91
C ALA A 2 24.09 -8.66 107.93
N LYS A 3 24.17 -7.85 106.86
CA LYS A 3 24.40 -8.37 105.50
C LYS A 3 24.59 -7.22 104.49
N ALA A 4 25.84 -6.74 104.41
CA ALA A 4 26.51 -6.72 103.11
C ALA A 4 26.58 -8.20 102.66
N VAL A 5 26.37 -8.60 101.41
CA VAL A 5 27.20 -8.37 100.23
C VAL A 5 26.38 -9.04 99.12
N GLU A 6 25.94 -8.33 98.09
CA GLU A 6 25.64 -8.97 96.80
C GLU A 6 25.47 -7.89 95.72
N SER A 7 26.14 -8.12 94.60
CA SER A 7 26.07 -7.37 93.33
C SER A 7 26.91 -6.09 93.18
N VAL A 8 28.19 -6.20 93.54
CA VAL A 8 29.25 -5.61 92.71
C VAL A 8 29.28 -6.41 91.40
N GLY A 9 29.10 -5.76 90.24
CA GLY A 9 29.34 -6.39 88.93
C GLY A 9 28.22 -6.29 87.89
N ARG A 10 27.63 -5.10 87.67
CA ARG A 10 26.91 -4.82 86.42
C ARG A 10 27.79 -3.94 85.54
N GLU A 11 28.52 -4.57 84.62
CA GLU A 11 29.22 -3.87 83.55
C GLU A 11 28.19 -3.17 82.63
N PRO A 12 28.47 -1.93 82.18
CA PRO A 12 27.61 -1.24 81.23
C PRO A 12 27.75 -1.89 79.84
N GLN A 13 26.62 -2.41 79.36
CA GLN A 13 26.43 -2.94 78.02
C GLN A 13 26.80 -1.88 76.96
N PRO A 14 27.70 -2.16 76.01
CA PRO A 14 28.14 -1.15 75.03
C PRO A 14 27.00 -0.77 74.09
N ALA A 15 26.74 0.53 73.99
CA ALA A 15 25.74 1.12 73.11
C ALA A 15 25.99 0.72 71.64
N VAL A 16 25.04 0.00 71.06
CA VAL A 16 25.02 -0.32 69.64
C VAL A 16 24.86 0.99 68.86
N LYS A 17 25.92 1.39 68.14
CA LYS A 17 25.87 2.52 67.20
C LYS A 17 24.85 2.20 66.10
N PRO A 18 23.92 3.11 65.76
CA PRO A 18 23.05 2.90 64.61
C PRO A 18 23.90 2.86 63.34
N VAL A 19 23.76 1.77 62.57
CA VAL A 19 24.30 1.69 61.21
C VAL A 19 23.54 2.74 60.38
N VAL A 20 24.24 3.79 59.98
CA VAL A 20 23.72 4.76 59.01
C VAL A 20 23.50 4.02 57.69
N GLN A 21 22.24 3.75 57.37
CA GLN A 21 21.85 3.28 56.04
C GLN A 21 22.27 4.35 55.02
N ALA A 22 23.17 3.99 54.10
CA ALA A 22 23.53 4.83 52.98
C ALA A 22 22.28 5.06 52.11
N VAL A 23 21.85 6.32 52.02
CA VAL A 23 20.81 6.76 51.09
C VAL A 23 21.25 6.40 49.66
N PRO A 24 20.40 5.76 48.83
CA PRO A 24 20.74 5.49 47.44
C PRO A 24 20.99 6.80 46.71
N VAL A 25 22.20 6.97 46.18
CA VAL A 25 22.56 8.10 45.33
C VAL A 25 21.65 8.07 44.10
N PRO A 26 20.92 9.16 43.77
CA PRO A 26 20.09 9.20 42.59
C PRO A 26 20.96 8.97 41.33
N PRO A 27 20.51 8.15 40.37
CA PRO A 27 21.28 7.89 39.17
C PRO A 27 21.57 9.21 38.45
N LYS A 28 22.86 9.44 38.14
CA LYS A 28 23.34 10.58 37.35
C LYS A 28 22.43 10.78 36.14
N PRO A 29 21.92 12.00 35.86
CA PRO A 29 21.14 12.27 34.68
C PRO A 29 21.97 11.88 33.45
N GLN A 30 21.55 10.83 32.75
CA GLN A 30 22.15 10.51 31.46
C GLN A 30 21.94 11.71 30.55
N PRO A 31 22.98 12.19 29.83
CA PRO A 31 22.83 13.28 28.88
C PRO A 31 21.72 12.92 27.91
N ARG A 32 20.60 13.64 28.01
CA ARG A 32 19.47 13.52 27.11
C ARG A 32 20.01 13.67 25.70
N ALA A 33 20.03 12.59 24.92
CA ALA A 33 20.32 12.66 23.51
C ALA A 33 19.34 13.65 22.89
N VAL A 34 19.82 14.88 22.65
CA VAL A 34 19.10 15.88 21.89
C VAL A 34 19.03 15.29 20.50
N THR A 35 17.92 14.64 20.19
CA THR A 35 17.54 14.33 18.83
C THR A 35 17.32 15.70 18.17
N LEU A 36 18.41 16.27 17.67
CA LEU A 36 18.35 17.40 16.76
C LEU A 36 17.33 16.99 15.69
N PRO A 37 16.30 17.81 15.42
CA PRO A 37 15.45 17.59 14.27
C PRO A 37 16.40 17.63 13.07
N THR A 38 16.77 16.45 12.57
CA THR A 38 17.51 16.34 11.33
C THR A 38 16.50 16.80 10.30
N VAL A 39 16.56 18.08 9.96
CA VAL A 39 15.79 18.69 8.89
C VAL A 39 16.28 17.99 7.64
N LEU A 40 15.66 16.86 7.30
CA LEU A 40 15.88 16.20 6.03
C LEU A 40 15.65 17.26 4.94
N PRO A 41 16.63 17.49 4.05
CA PRO A 41 16.48 18.45 2.97
C PRO A 41 15.16 18.19 2.25
N ALA A 42 14.37 19.25 2.02
CA ALA A 42 13.10 19.13 1.34
C ALA A 42 13.32 18.38 0.01
N PRO A 43 12.57 17.29 -0.25
CA PRO A 43 12.85 16.44 -1.39
C PRO A 43 12.67 17.22 -2.69
N THR A 44 13.75 17.36 -3.45
CA THR A 44 13.75 18.03 -4.75
C THR A 44 12.84 17.30 -5.74
N LEU A 45 12.29 18.01 -6.75
CA LEU A 45 11.45 17.38 -7.78
C LEU A 45 12.20 16.27 -8.53
N ARG A 46 13.49 16.45 -8.80
CA ARG A 46 14.33 15.43 -9.44
C ARG A 46 14.44 14.16 -8.60
N SER A 47 14.67 14.29 -7.29
CA SER A 47 14.70 13.12 -6.40
C SER A 47 13.34 12.41 -6.33
N GLN A 48 12.22 13.15 -6.40
CA GLN A 48 10.89 12.54 -6.42
C GLN A 48 10.63 11.76 -7.72
N VAL A 49 11.10 12.25 -8.87
CA VAL A 49 11.00 11.55 -10.16
C VAL A 49 11.87 10.30 -10.18
N VAL A 50 13.11 10.37 -9.69
CA VAL A 50 13.99 9.19 -9.60
C VAL A 50 13.38 8.12 -8.70
N GLU A 51 12.86 8.52 -7.54
CA GLU A 51 12.17 7.61 -6.61
C GLU A 51 10.89 7.02 -7.22
N LEU A 52 10.16 7.79 -8.03
CA LEU A 52 9.04 7.30 -8.82
C LEU A 52 9.50 6.25 -9.84
N CYS A 53 10.51 6.55 -10.65
CA CYS A 53 11.02 5.61 -11.65
C CYS A 53 11.51 4.31 -11.01
N SER A 54 12.23 4.38 -9.89
CA SER A 54 12.66 3.17 -9.17
C SER A 54 11.46 2.40 -8.63
N SER A 55 10.44 3.10 -8.12
CA SER A 55 9.22 2.46 -7.63
C SER A 55 8.41 1.78 -8.76
N LEU A 56 8.26 2.44 -9.92
CA LEU A 56 7.56 1.90 -11.08
C LEU A 56 8.28 0.69 -11.68
N ALA A 57 9.61 0.74 -11.75
CA ALA A 57 10.42 -0.38 -12.21
C ALA A 57 10.32 -1.57 -11.25
N LEU A 58 10.43 -1.34 -9.93
CA LEU A 58 10.31 -2.40 -8.92
C LEU A 58 8.89 -3.00 -8.90
N ALA A 59 7.86 -2.19 -9.14
CA ALA A 59 6.49 -2.67 -9.29
C ALA A 59 6.36 -3.62 -10.48
N ALA A 60 6.98 -3.31 -11.62
CA ALA A 60 6.96 -4.18 -12.79
C ALA A 60 7.71 -5.50 -12.56
N VAL A 61 8.86 -5.45 -11.88
CA VAL A 61 9.60 -6.66 -11.50
C VAL A 61 8.78 -7.54 -10.56
N LEU A 62 8.17 -6.96 -9.52
CA LEU A 62 7.32 -7.72 -8.61
C LEU A 62 6.08 -8.27 -9.31
N ALA A 63 5.45 -7.51 -10.20
CA ALA A 63 4.34 -7.99 -11.01
C ALA A 63 4.76 -9.23 -11.82
N ALA A 64 5.91 -9.18 -12.50
CA ALA A 64 6.43 -10.33 -13.25
C ALA A 64 6.64 -11.57 -12.34
N VAL A 65 7.21 -11.38 -11.15
CA VAL A 65 7.40 -12.47 -10.18
C VAL A 65 6.07 -13.05 -9.72
N PHE A 66 5.09 -12.22 -9.38
CA PHE A 66 3.75 -12.66 -8.96
C PHE A 66 3.02 -13.39 -10.09
N THR A 67 3.07 -12.86 -11.32
CA THR A 67 2.46 -13.52 -12.49
C THR A 67 3.14 -14.84 -12.79
N MET A 68 4.48 -14.92 -12.69
CA MET A 68 5.23 -16.16 -12.90
C MET A 68 4.93 -17.20 -11.82
N LEU A 69 4.80 -16.78 -10.56
CA LEU A 69 4.39 -17.65 -9.47
C LEU A 69 2.98 -18.19 -9.69
N TRP A 70 2.06 -17.35 -10.14
CA TRP A 70 0.69 -17.75 -10.48
C TRP A 70 0.65 -18.73 -11.65
N ALA A 71 1.39 -18.43 -12.72
CA ALA A 71 1.53 -19.32 -13.88
C ALA A 71 2.12 -20.68 -13.49
N ALA A 72 3.10 -20.70 -12.60
CA ALA A 72 3.72 -21.93 -12.10
C ALA A 72 2.77 -22.78 -11.24
N LEU A 73 1.79 -22.16 -10.57
CA LEU A 73 0.76 -22.85 -9.79
C LEU A 73 -0.39 -23.35 -10.69
N GLY A 74 -0.72 -22.63 -11.75
CA GLY A 74 -1.85 -22.89 -12.64
C GLY A 74 -1.61 -23.92 -13.75
N GLN A 75 -0.74 -24.92 -13.52
CA GLN A 75 0.01 -25.72 -14.51
C GLN A 75 -0.72 -26.30 -15.74
N HIS A 76 -2.06 -26.25 -15.81
CA HIS A 76 -2.82 -26.83 -16.94
C HIS A 76 -4.03 -26.00 -17.43
N SER A 77 -4.31 -24.80 -16.91
CA SER A 77 -5.58 -24.09 -17.23
C SER A 77 -5.44 -22.71 -17.87
N PHE A 78 -4.24 -22.14 -17.94
CA PHE A 78 -4.03 -20.79 -18.49
C PHE A 78 -3.29 -20.83 -19.82
N THR A 79 -3.82 -20.09 -20.80
CA THR A 79 -3.14 -19.86 -22.08
C THR A 79 -1.98 -18.88 -21.86
N SER A 80 -0.91 -18.96 -22.66
CA SER A 80 0.20 -17.99 -22.57
C SER A 80 -0.28 -16.53 -22.73
N THR A 81 -1.36 -16.31 -23.48
CA THR A 81 -2.02 -15.00 -23.62
C THR A 81 -2.58 -14.51 -22.29
N ASP A 82 -3.27 -15.35 -21.52
CA ASP A 82 -3.90 -14.97 -20.24
C ASP A 82 -2.85 -14.48 -19.24
N ILE A 83 -1.70 -15.16 -19.21
CA ILE A 83 -0.55 -14.81 -18.36
C ILE A 83 -0.01 -13.43 -18.75
N GLY A 84 0.16 -13.19 -20.06
CA GLY A 84 0.62 -11.91 -20.56
C GLY A 84 -0.35 -10.77 -20.23
N GLN A 85 -1.64 -10.98 -20.45
CA GLN A 85 -2.68 -10.00 -20.14
C GLN A 85 -2.69 -9.65 -18.65
N GLU A 86 -2.60 -10.65 -17.77
CA GLU A 86 -2.56 -10.45 -16.32
C GLU A 86 -1.33 -9.64 -15.89
N PHE A 87 -0.15 -9.95 -16.46
CA PHE A 87 1.06 -9.17 -16.23
C PHE A 87 0.91 -7.71 -16.64
N PHE A 88 0.47 -7.43 -17.88
CA PHE A 88 0.32 -6.05 -18.34
C PHE A 88 -0.72 -5.26 -17.54
N LEU A 89 -1.82 -5.93 -17.17
CA LEU A 89 -2.91 -5.31 -16.44
C LEU A 89 -2.50 -4.98 -14.99
N THR A 90 -1.78 -5.86 -14.31
CA THR A 90 -1.24 -5.61 -12.96
C THR A 90 -0.20 -4.50 -12.97
N VAL A 91 0.69 -4.45 -13.97
CA VAL A 91 1.64 -3.35 -14.12
C VAL A 91 0.92 -2.02 -14.33
N ALA A 92 -0.05 -1.96 -15.24
CA ALA A 92 -0.84 -0.77 -15.51
C ALA A 92 -1.59 -0.30 -14.25
N ALA A 93 -2.19 -1.23 -13.50
CA ALA A 93 -2.87 -0.93 -12.24
C ALA A 93 -1.92 -0.39 -11.17
N CYS A 94 -0.72 -0.97 -11.01
CA CYS A 94 0.30 -0.46 -10.10
C CYS A 94 0.71 0.98 -10.47
N TRP A 95 0.96 1.24 -11.74
CA TRP A 95 1.37 2.56 -12.22
C TRP A 95 0.27 3.61 -12.01
N ALA A 96 -0.98 3.24 -12.31
CA ALA A 96 -2.15 4.08 -12.09
C ALA A 96 -2.34 4.46 -10.60
N VAL A 97 -1.92 3.63 -9.65
CA VAL A 97 -1.97 3.97 -8.22
C VAL A 97 -0.77 4.81 -7.78
N LEU A 98 0.44 4.47 -8.23
CA LEU A 98 1.69 5.10 -7.77
C LEU A 98 1.85 6.54 -8.27
N VAL A 99 1.52 6.82 -9.54
CA VAL A 99 1.70 8.14 -10.16
C VAL A 99 0.88 9.23 -9.44
N PRO A 100 -0.44 9.07 -9.22
CA PRO A 100 -1.24 10.07 -8.50
C PRO A 100 -0.87 10.15 -7.01
N ALA A 101 -0.52 9.04 -6.38
CA ALA A 101 -0.17 9.02 -4.97
C ALA A 101 1.03 9.92 -4.66
N LYS A 102 2.05 9.94 -5.54
CA LYS A 102 3.20 10.85 -5.37
C LYS A 102 2.82 12.30 -5.63
N CYS A 103 1.99 12.56 -6.64
CA CYS A 103 1.48 13.91 -6.92
C CYS A 103 0.68 14.49 -5.74
N TRP A 104 0.05 13.63 -4.93
CA TRP A 104 -0.74 14.04 -3.76
C TRP A 104 0.03 14.11 -2.45
N SER A 105 1.25 13.56 -2.38
CA SER A 105 2.04 13.53 -1.14
C SER A 105 2.34 14.93 -0.59
N ASN A 106 2.44 15.94 -1.46
CA ASN A 106 2.83 17.30 -1.06
C ASN A 106 1.65 18.27 -0.96
N ARG A 107 0.41 17.83 -1.22
CA ARG A 107 -0.78 18.69 -1.21
C ARG A 107 -1.85 18.13 -0.28
N ARG A 108 -2.36 18.96 0.65
CA ARG A 108 -3.62 18.68 1.36
C ARG A 108 -4.77 18.89 0.38
N GLY A 109 -5.08 17.86 -0.40
CA GLY A 109 -6.17 17.88 -1.37
C GLY A 109 -7.46 17.30 -0.80
N ASP A 110 -8.58 17.69 -1.38
CA ASP A 110 -9.89 17.11 -1.10
C ASP A 110 -9.90 15.60 -1.38
N ALA A 111 -10.47 14.83 -0.46
CA ALA A 111 -10.60 13.39 -0.58
C ALA A 111 -11.55 12.97 -1.71
N TRP A 112 -12.55 13.78 -2.04
CA TRP A 112 -13.50 13.49 -3.11
C TRP A 112 -12.84 13.58 -4.50
N VAL A 113 -12.07 14.63 -4.75
CA VAL A 113 -11.31 14.77 -6.00
C VAL A 113 -10.38 13.59 -6.22
N ARG A 114 -9.72 13.10 -5.16
CA ARG A 114 -8.84 11.92 -5.24
C ARG A 114 -9.60 10.65 -5.64
N ARG A 115 -10.84 10.47 -5.16
CA ARG A 115 -11.69 9.35 -5.56
C ARG A 115 -12.10 9.43 -7.02
N ILE A 116 -12.47 10.62 -7.50
CA ILE A 116 -12.85 10.82 -8.90
C ILE A 116 -11.66 10.55 -9.83
N VAL A 117 -10.48 11.06 -9.50
CA VAL A 117 -9.26 10.77 -10.28
C VAL A 117 -8.95 9.28 -10.31
N MET A 118 -9.08 8.58 -9.17
CA MET A 118 -8.91 7.11 -9.14
C MET A 118 -9.97 6.40 -9.98
N MET A 119 -11.23 6.84 -9.94
CA MET A 119 -12.30 6.28 -10.77
C MET A 119 -11.99 6.41 -12.27
N VAL A 120 -11.50 7.57 -12.71
CA VAL A 120 -11.09 7.80 -14.12
C VAL A 120 -9.91 6.91 -14.49
N LEU A 121 -8.93 6.75 -13.60
CA LEU A 121 -7.81 5.83 -13.84
C LEU A 121 -8.26 4.36 -13.86
N GLY A 122 -9.22 3.98 -13.03
CA GLY A 122 -9.88 2.68 -13.08
C GLY A 122 -10.57 2.45 -14.42
N MET A 123 -11.28 3.46 -14.94
CA MET A 123 -11.88 3.39 -16.27
C MET A 123 -10.82 3.20 -17.36
N ALA A 124 -9.66 3.87 -17.28
CA ALA A 124 -8.56 3.66 -18.20
C ALA A 124 -7.98 2.22 -18.12
N ILE A 125 -7.88 1.65 -16.92
CA ILE A 125 -7.46 0.26 -16.72
C ILE A 125 -8.48 -0.72 -17.31
N GLY A 126 -9.78 -0.49 -17.09
CA GLY A 126 -10.85 -1.28 -17.68
C GLY A 126 -10.82 -1.24 -19.20
N PHE A 127 -10.51 -0.07 -19.79
CA PHE A 127 -10.30 0.06 -21.22
C PHE A 127 -9.07 -0.75 -21.69
N SER A 128 -7.95 -0.69 -20.97
CA SER A 128 -6.77 -1.50 -21.27
C SER A 128 -7.06 -2.99 -21.20
N ALA A 129 -7.87 -3.44 -20.23
CA ALA A 129 -8.29 -4.84 -20.11
C ALA A 129 -9.15 -5.28 -21.32
N LEU A 130 -10.10 -4.46 -21.75
CA LEU A 130 -10.88 -4.69 -22.97
C LEU A 130 -9.98 -4.79 -24.22
N TRP A 131 -9.04 -3.86 -24.34
CA TRP A 131 -8.11 -3.81 -25.45
C TRP A 131 -7.22 -5.06 -25.49
N LEU A 132 -6.74 -5.50 -24.33
CA LEU A 132 -5.98 -6.75 -24.18
C LEU A 132 -6.80 -7.98 -24.57
N ASP A 133 -8.12 -7.96 -24.38
CA ASP A 133 -9.05 -9.01 -24.81
C ASP A 133 -9.42 -8.94 -26.30
N GLY A 134 -8.68 -8.15 -27.09
CA GLY A 134 -8.80 -8.07 -28.54
C GLY A 134 -9.80 -7.02 -29.03
N TYR A 135 -10.29 -6.14 -28.15
CA TYR A 135 -11.14 -5.03 -28.59
C TYR A 135 -10.30 -4.01 -29.39
N ALA A 136 -10.52 -3.99 -30.71
CA ALA A 136 -9.93 -3.01 -31.62
C ALA A 136 -11.02 -2.03 -32.10
N PRO A 137 -10.99 -0.75 -31.68
CA PRO A 137 -11.91 0.26 -32.21
C PRO A 137 -11.67 0.56 -33.69
N PHE A 138 -10.45 0.29 -34.17
CA PHE A 138 -10.06 0.39 -35.57
C PHE A 138 -9.75 -1.01 -36.08
N LYS A 139 -10.70 -1.63 -36.78
CA LYS A 139 -10.42 -2.81 -37.59
C LYS A 139 -9.66 -2.35 -38.82
N PHE A 140 -8.37 -2.67 -38.89
CA PHE A 140 -7.64 -2.55 -40.15
C PHE A 140 -8.26 -3.55 -41.14
N PRO A 141 -8.54 -3.16 -42.39
CA PRO A 141 -9.06 -4.10 -43.37
C PRO A 141 -8.08 -5.27 -43.49
N ASP A 142 -8.59 -6.48 -43.34
CA ASP A 142 -7.79 -7.69 -43.41
C ASP A 142 -7.04 -7.70 -44.75
N THR A 143 -5.70 -7.67 -44.70
CA THR A 143 -4.83 -7.64 -45.88
C THR A 143 -5.05 -8.87 -46.78
N GLU A 144 -5.65 -9.92 -46.25
CA GLU A 144 -6.04 -11.15 -46.96
C GLU A 144 -7.17 -10.91 -47.99
N LEU A 145 -8.06 -9.95 -47.75
CA LEU A 145 -9.18 -9.60 -48.65
C LEU A 145 -8.81 -8.53 -49.69
N ALA A 146 -7.67 -7.84 -49.53
CA ALA A 146 -7.19 -6.87 -50.51
C ALA A 146 -6.65 -7.53 -51.80
N MET A 147 -6.33 -8.83 -51.76
CA MET A 147 -5.92 -9.62 -52.93
C MET A 147 -7.12 -10.21 -53.70
N ALA A 148 -8.29 -10.29 -53.09
CA ALA A 148 -9.53 -10.75 -53.72
C ALA A 148 -10.41 -9.53 -53.99
N GLY A 149 -10.19 -8.89 -55.15
CA GLY A 149 -10.70 -7.57 -55.56
C GLY A 149 -12.22 -7.32 -55.62
N THR A 150 -13.00 -7.86 -54.69
CA THR A 150 -14.45 -7.64 -54.60
C THR A 150 -14.89 -7.73 -53.14
N ALA A 151 -14.81 -6.61 -52.41
CA ALA A 151 -15.88 -6.19 -51.51
C ALA A 151 -15.62 -4.79 -50.98
N ILE A 152 -16.48 -3.85 -51.35
CA ILE A 152 -16.70 -2.61 -50.61
C ILE A 152 -17.43 -3.01 -49.33
N HIS A 153 -16.73 -3.62 -48.38
CA HIS A 153 -17.22 -3.70 -47.01
C HIS A 153 -16.99 -2.33 -46.40
N THR A 154 -18.07 -1.58 -46.21
CA THR A 154 -18.11 -0.41 -45.34
C THR A 154 -17.47 -0.81 -44.02
N ALA A 155 -16.21 -0.41 -43.82
CA ALA A 155 -15.50 -0.51 -42.57
C ALA A 155 -16.21 0.42 -41.59
N SER A 156 -17.34 -0.04 -41.03
CA SER A 156 -18.04 0.69 -40.00
C SER A 156 -17.12 0.67 -38.78
N SER A 157 -16.39 1.76 -38.58
CA SER A 157 -15.53 2.01 -37.42
C SER A 157 -16.34 2.19 -36.12
N TYR A 158 -17.62 1.80 -36.13
CA TYR A 158 -18.54 1.90 -35.01
C TYR A 158 -18.60 0.56 -34.28
N PRO A 159 -18.55 0.57 -32.93
CA PRO A 159 -18.76 -0.63 -32.12
C PRO A 159 -20.08 -1.28 -32.53
N HIS A 160 -20.08 -2.59 -32.71
CA HIS A 160 -21.33 -3.30 -32.90
C HIS A 160 -22.17 -3.12 -31.62
N VAL A 161 -23.49 -2.99 -31.73
CA VAL A 161 -24.36 -2.71 -30.57
C VAL A 161 -24.21 -3.80 -29.48
N SER A 162 -23.75 -5.00 -29.85
CA SER A 162 -23.40 -6.11 -28.98
C SER A 162 -22.15 -5.90 -28.11
N ASP A 163 -21.28 -4.94 -28.44
CA ASP A 163 -20.02 -4.70 -27.72
C ASP A 163 -20.18 -3.68 -26.58
N LEU A 164 -21.26 -2.88 -26.61
CA LEU A 164 -21.56 -1.86 -25.59
C LEU A 164 -21.71 -2.44 -24.17
N PRO A 165 -22.42 -3.57 -23.96
CA PRO A 165 -22.53 -4.18 -22.63
C PRO A 165 -21.16 -4.62 -22.09
N LYS A 166 -20.33 -5.25 -22.94
CA LYS A 166 -18.98 -5.69 -22.57
C LYS A 166 -18.10 -4.49 -22.21
N LEU A 167 -18.17 -3.42 -23.01
CA LEU A 167 -17.44 -2.19 -22.73
C LEU A 167 -17.89 -1.57 -21.39
N ALA A 168 -19.19 -1.44 -21.17
CA ALA A 168 -19.74 -0.89 -19.93
C ALA A 168 -19.32 -1.74 -18.71
N GLN A 169 -19.32 -3.07 -18.85
CA GLN A 169 -18.95 -4.01 -17.81
C GLN A 169 -17.51 -3.80 -17.31
N TYR A 170 -16.51 -3.80 -18.21
CA TYR A 170 -15.11 -3.63 -17.79
C TYR A 170 -14.83 -2.24 -17.25
N LEU A 171 -15.36 -1.19 -17.90
CA LEU A 171 -15.16 0.17 -17.44
C LEU A 171 -15.77 0.39 -16.06
N SER A 172 -17.01 -0.08 -15.84
CA SER A 172 -17.69 0.06 -14.55
C SER A 172 -17.03 -0.78 -13.47
N TYR A 173 -16.63 -2.02 -13.75
CA TYR A 173 -15.92 -2.88 -12.81
C TYR A 173 -14.65 -2.21 -12.25
N PHE A 174 -13.73 -1.80 -13.13
CA PHE A 174 -12.47 -1.20 -12.69
C PHE A 174 -12.65 0.23 -12.16
N ALA A 175 -13.57 1.02 -12.70
CA ALA A 175 -13.88 2.34 -12.17
C ALA A 175 -14.41 2.26 -10.73
N LEU A 176 -15.33 1.35 -10.45
CA LEU A 176 -15.88 1.14 -9.12
C LEU A 176 -14.82 0.56 -8.16
N ALA A 177 -14.00 -0.38 -8.62
CA ALA A 177 -12.90 -0.93 -7.81
C ALA A 177 -11.90 0.16 -7.40
N PHE A 178 -11.55 1.06 -8.34
CA PHE A 178 -10.66 2.18 -8.05
C PHE A 178 -11.32 3.29 -7.23
N PHE A 179 -12.63 3.43 -7.31
CA PHE A 179 -13.39 4.39 -6.52
C PHE A 179 -13.61 3.95 -5.07
N ALA A 180 -13.95 2.67 -4.85
CA ALA A 180 -14.30 2.13 -3.54
C ALA A 180 -13.11 2.09 -2.57
N LEU A 181 -11.94 1.72 -3.09
CA LEU A 181 -10.72 1.57 -2.32
C LEU A 181 -9.97 2.90 -2.22
N ARG A 182 -9.46 3.20 -1.02
CA ARG A 182 -8.63 4.40 -0.80
C ARG A 182 -7.17 4.11 -1.20
N TRP A 183 -6.95 3.78 -2.48
CA TRP A 183 -5.64 3.38 -3.03
C TRP A 183 -4.50 4.34 -2.66
N TRP A 184 -4.78 5.64 -2.57
CA TRP A 184 -3.78 6.63 -2.16
C TRP A 184 -3.23 6.40 -0.75
N LYS A 185 -3.99 5.78 0.16
CA LYS A 185 -3.50 5.41 1.50
C LYS A 185 -2.54 4.22 1.46
N LEU A 186 -2.67 3.33 0.46
CA LEU A 186 -1.76 2.21 0.23
C LEU A 186 -0.41 2.65 -0.36
N ALA A 187 -0.26 3.91 -0.76
CA ALA A 187 1.00 4.48 -1.24
C ALA A 187 1.51 5.60 -0.34
N ASP A 188 0.87 5.83 0.83
CA ASP A 188 1.26 6.88 1.76
C ASP A 188 2.54 6.52 2.50
N ARG A 189 3.47 7.47 2.66
CA ARG A 189 4.78 7.23 3.29
C ARG A 189 4.67 7.10 4.81
N ARG A 190 3.69 7.79 5.41
CA ARG A 190 3.50 7.89 6.87
C ARG A 190 2.59 6.81 7.44
N ARG A 191 2.79 5.56 7.02
CA ARG A 191 2.00 4.42 7.54
C ARG A 191 2.57 3.93 8.87
N GLN A 192 1.70 3.41 9.74
CA GLN A 192 2.15 2.85 11.01
C GLN A 192 2.90 1.52 10.83
N HIS A 193 2.51 0.72 9.84
CA HIS A 193 3.12 -0.57 9.51
C HIS A 193 3.67 -0.54 8.08
N ARG A 194 4.79 -1.24 7.85
CA ARG A 194 5.39 -1.41 6.51
C ARG A 194 4.47 -2.19 5.57
N PHE A 195 3.80 -3.22 6.09
CA PHE A 195 2.88 -4.05 5.35
C PHE A 195 1.62 -4.30 6.18
N SER A 196 0.45 -4.20 5.55
CA SER A 196 -0.83 -4.43 6.21
C SER A 196 -1.72 -5.31 5.36
N PHE A 197 -2.24 -6.39 5.96
CA PHE A 197 -3.13 -7.34 5.27
C PHE A 197 -4.52 -6.77 5.05
N ALA A 198 -4.99 -5.88 5.94
CA ALA A 198 -6.34 -5.32 5.86
C ALA A 198 -6.68 -4.68 4.49
N PRO A 199 -5.85 -3.79 3.90
CA PRO A 199 -6.13 -3.26 2.57
C PRO A 199 -6.00 -4.29 1.43
N VAL A 200 -5.17 -5.33 1.58
CA VAL A 200 -5.08 -6.42 0.58
C VAL A 200 -6.37 -7.24 0.59
N LEU A 201 -6.85 -7.60 1.79
CA LEU A 201 -8.12 -8.29 1.96
C LEU A 201 -9.30 -7.42 1.50
N ALA A 202 -9.26 -6.12 1.77
CA ALA A 202 -10.27 -5.19 1.26
C ALA A 202 -10.26 -5.14 -0.28
N ALA A 203 -9.09 -5.15 -0.92
CA ALA A 203 -8.98 -5.19 -2.38
C ALA A 203 -9.57 -6.48 -2.95
N GLY A 204 -9.30 -7.63 -2.33
CA GLY A 204 -9.89 -8.91 -2.71
C GLY A 204 -11.40 -8.96 -2.49
N PHE A 205 -11.87 -8.48 -1.34
CA PHE A 205 -13.30 -8.40 -1.02
C PHE A 205 -14.04 -7.55 -2.04
N TRP A 206 -13.56 -6.33 -2.35
CA TRP A 206 -14.19 -5.47 -3.35
C TRP A 206 -14.07 -6.05 -4.76
N GLY A 207 -12.95 -6.69 -5.09
CA GLY A 207 -12.79 -7.38 -6.37
C GLY A 207 -13.85 -8.47 -6.57
N LEU A 208 -14.12 -9.26 -5.53
CA LEU A 208 -15.17 -10.29 -5.52
C LEU A 208 -16.57 -9.70 -5.48
N ALA A 209 -16.81 -8.67 -4.65
CA ALA A 209 -18.11 -8.03 -4.53
C ALA A 209 -18.58 -7.38 -5.84
N LEU A 210 -17.63 -6.81 -6.60
CA LEU A 210 -17.91 -6.17 -7.89
C LEU A 210 -18.12 -7.17 -9.03
N LEU A 211 -17.96 -8.48 -8.81
CA LEU A 211 -18.30 -9.50 -9.82
C LEU A 211 -19.77 -9.48 -10.21
N VAL A 212 -20.65 -8.91 -9.38
CA VAL A 212 -22.08 -8.70 -9.70
C VAL A 212 -22.27 -7.78 -10.90
N VAL A 213 -21.33 -6.87 -11.16
CA VAL A 213 -21.32 -5.99 -12.35
C VAL A 213 -20.99 -6.80 -13.61
N GLY A 214 -20.43 -7.99 -13.44
CA GLY A 214 -19.87 -8.84 -14.46
C GLY A 214 -18.37 -8.57 -14.59
N SER A 215 -17.58 -9.63 -14.55
CA SER A 215 -16.23 -9.63 -15.14
C SER A 215 -16.00 -11.02 -15.70
N ASP A 216 -15.81 -11.12 -17.01
CA ASP A 216 -15.36 -12.36 -17.63
C ASP A 216 -13.92 -12.17 -18.09
N PRO A 217 -12.98 -13.05 -17.70
CA PRO A 217 -13.07 -14.09 -16.67
C PRO A 217 -13.24 -13.56 -15.23
N TRP A 218 -14.07 -14.24 -14.42
CA TRP A 218 -14.41 -13.86 -13.03
C TRP A 218 -13.22 -13.78 -12.05
N TRP A 219 -12.10 -14.43 -12.35
CA TRP A 219 -10.94 -14.49 -11.48
C TRP A 219 -9.94 -13.35 -11.70
N ARG A 220 -9.89 -12.76 -12.90
CA ARG A 220 -8.88 -11.75 -13.28
C ARG A 220 -9.00 -10.49 -12.44
N GLY A 221 -10.20 -9.90 -12.36
CA GLY A 221 -10.44 -8.67 -11.61
C GLY A 221 -9.96 -8.74 -10.14
N PRO A 222 -10.44 -9.69 -9.33
CA PRO A 222 -9.99 -9.86 -7.95
C PRO A 222 -8.49 -10.12 -7.82
N LEU A 223 -7.90 -10.91 -8.73
CA LEU A 223 -6.48 -11.24 -8.71
C LEU A 223 -5.61 -10.01 -9.00
N VAL A 224 -5.94 -9.23 -10.04
CA VAL A 224 -5.26 -7.99 -10.37
C VAL A 224 -5.29 -7.02 -9.18
N LEU A 225 -6.46 -6.84 -8.56
CA LEU A 225 -6.62 -5.87 -7.49
C LEU A 225 -5.86 -6.27 -6.21
N THR A 226 -5.89 -7.56 -5.86
CA THR A 226 -5.16 -8.08 -4.68
C THR A 226 -3.66 -8.03 -4.87
N THR A 227 -3.16 -8.48 -6.02
CA THR A 227 -1.73 -8.42 -6.36
C THR A 227 -1.25 -6.97 -6.42
N THR A 228 -2.01 -6.07 -7.06
CA THR A 228 -1.71 -4.63 -7.09
C THR A 228 -1.63 -4.06 -5.67
N ALA A 229 -2.59 -4.39 -4.79
CA ALA A 229 -2.59 -3.91 -3.41
C ALA A 229 -1.37 -4.41 -2.60
N ALA A 230 -0.90 -5.63 -2.87
CA ALA A 230 0.31 -6.17 -2.27
C ALA A 230 1.57 -5.48 -2.82
N ILE A 231 1.70 -5.39 -4.14
CA ILE A 231 2.86 -4.81 -4.82
C ILE A 231 3.03 -3.33 -4.46
N VAL A 232 1.95 -2.53 -4.49
CA VAL A 232 2.01 -1.11 -4.12
C VAL A 232 2.47 -0.91 -2.68
N GLN A 233 2.12 -1.80 -1.76
CA GLN A 233 2.62 -1.75 -0.38
C GLN A 233 4.10 -2.11 -0.27
N LEU A 234 4.57 -3.09 -1.05
CA LEU A 234 5.98 -3.52 -1.05
C LEU A 234 6.90 -2.49 -1.69
N VAL A 235 6.42 -1.82 -2.74
CA VAL A 235 7.17 -0.83 -3.52
C VAL A 235 7.22 0.52 -2.83
N SER A 236 6.18 0.87 -2.06
CA SER A 236 6.08 2.20 -1.49
C SER A 236 7.11 2.43 -0.38
N PRO A 237 7.79 3.59 -0.39
CA PRO A 237 8.69 3.97 0.70
C PRO A 237 7.92 4.10 2.02
N TRP A 238 8.55 3.68 3.12
CA TRP A 238 7.99 3.75 4.47
C TRP A 238 8.88 4.61 5.37
N GLU A 239 8.28 5.60 6.03
CA GLU A 239 8.91 6.38 7.10
C GLU A 239 8.27 6.04 8.44
N PRO A 240 9.07 5.75 9.49
CA PRO A 240 8.52 5.53 10.82
C PRO A 240 7.82 6.80 11.31
N PRO A 241 6.66 6.66 11.98
CA PRO A 241 5.99 7.81 12.57
C PRO A 241 6.92 8.47 13.59
N PRO A 242 6.94 9.82 13.68
CA PRO A 242 7.72 10.49 14.71
C PRO A 242 7.28 9.97 16.08
N PRO A 243 8.22 9.68 17.01
CA PRO A 243 7.87 9.18 18.33
C PRO A 243 6.82 10.10 18.95
N SER A 244 5.73 9.51 19.46
CA SER A 244 4.65 10.28 20.07
C SER A 244 5.26 11.16 21.16
N GLY A 245 5.20 12.49 20.95
CA GLY A 245 5.78 13.43 21.90
C GLY A 245 5.19 13.13 23.27
N VAL A 246 6.05 12.78 24.23
CA VAL A 246 5.66 12.45 25.61
C VAL A 246 4.68 13.51 26.07
N ARG A 247 3.42 13.10 26.26
CA ARG A 247 2.33 13.97 26.71
C ARG A 247 2.75 14.52 28.05
N ARG A 248 3.23 15.78 28.08
CA ARG A 248 3.67 16.41 29.34
C ARG A 248 2.46 16.46 30.26
N VAL A 249 2.43 15.55 31.23
CA VAL A 249 1.48 15.57 32.32
C VAL A 249 1.76 16.86 33.09
N ARG A 250 0.88 17.85 32.95
CA ARG A 250 0.93 19.05 33.78
C ARG A 250 0.54 18.59 35.19
N LEU A 251 1.53 18.42 36.07
CA LEU A 251 1.29 18.33 37.50
C LEU A 251 0.63 19.65 37.93
N ARG A 252 -0.67 19.59 38.24
CA ARG A 252 -1.35 20.67 38.96
C ARG A 252 -0.89 20.53 40.41
N TYR A 253 -0.08 21.47 40.88
CA TYR A 253 0.07 21.69 42.31
C TYR A 253 -1.26 22.28 42.82
N ALA A 254 -1.81 21.63 43.84
CA ALA A 254 -2.90 22.12 44.69
C ALA A 254 -2.31 22.42 46.06
#